data_AF-X0XDG9-F1
#
_entry.id   AF-X0XDG9-F1
#
_cell.length_a   1.000
_cell.length_b   1.000
_cell.length_c   1.000
_cell.angle_alpha   90.00
_cell.angle_beta   90.00
_cell.angle_gamma   90.00
#
_symmetry.space_group_name_H-M   'P 1'
#
loop_
_entity.id
_entity.type
_entity.pdbx_description
1 polymer ?
#
loop_
_entity_poly.entity_id
_entity_poly.type
_entity_poly.pdbx_seq_one_letter_code
_entity_poly.pdbx_strand_id
1 'polypeptide(L)'
;MVTDSGIITQSKGLTFFEKYLTVWVLLCIAAGIVLGKIAPTIATSLDGLAIYVGEAPIVSIPIAVCLFFMMYPIMVKIDFGEVLKAGKNIKPVGLTLFINWAVKPFTMYAIALVFLGFLLRGFIGSEALDYVKMPFGLDLPPGSSYGVGKVIMVGSVKMLVVPLWRSYLAGCILLGIAPCTAMVLVWGY
;
A
#
# COMPACT_ATOMS: atom_id res chain seq x y z
N MET A 1 38.16 44.08 0.59
CA MET A 1 36.70 44.14 0.40
C MET A 1 36.26 42.83 -0.21
N VAL A 2 35.79 41.90 0.62
CA VAL A 2 35.19 40.63 0.18
C VAL A 2 33.69 40.83 0.30
N THR A 3 33.00 40.77 -0.83
CA THR A 3 31.56 40.97 -0.93
C THR A 3 30.87 39.70 -0.45
N ASP A 4 30.26 39.76 0.75
CA ASP A 4 29.34 38.75 1.25
C ASP A 4 28.12 38.68 0.33
N SER A 5 28.16 37.70 -0.58
CA SER A 5 27.03 37.35 -1.43
C SER A 5 26.09 36.48 -0.61
N GLY A 6 25.31 37.12 0.26
CA GLY A 6 24.28 36.45 1.06
C GLY A 6 23.33 35.68 0.16
N ILE A 7 23.40 34.35 0.24
CA ILE A 7 22.39 33.46 -0.32
C ILE A 7 21.11 33.72 0.49
N ILE A 8 20.24 34.59 -0.03
CA ILE A 8 18.86 34.72 0.43
C ILE A 8 18.15 33.41 0.13
N THR A 9 18.13 32.49 1.08
CA THR A 9 17.25 31.33 1.07
C THR A 9 15.81 31.85 1.17
N GLN A 10 15.19 32.10 0.02
CA GLN A 10 13.76 32.31 -0.09
C GLN A 10 13.07 31.06 0.46
N SER A 11 12.62 31.12 1.71
CA SER A 11 11.65 30.20 2.26
C SER A 11 10.39 30.34 1.40
N LYS A 12 10.26 29.51 0.37
CA LYS A 12 8.98 29.32 -0.32
C LYS A 12 8.04 28.76 0.73
N GLY A 13 7.19 29.63 1.29
CA GLY A 13 6.09 29.19 2.14
C GLY A 13 5.26 28.13 1.42
N LEU A 14 4.74 27.15 2.18
CA LEU A 14 3.93 26.06 1.64
C LEU A 14 2.83 26.59 0.73
N THR A 15 2.77 26.07 -0.50
CA THR A 15 1.75 26.48 -1.47
C THR A 15 0.37 26.13 -0.93
N PHE A 16 -0.68 26.89 -1.27
CA PHE A 16 -2.07 26.61 -0.83
C PHE A 16 -2.47 25.14 -1.01
N PHE A 17 -2.04 24.52 -2.11
CA PHE A 17 -2.26 23.10 -2.38
C PHE A 17 -1.57 22.16 -1.37
N GLU A 18 -0.30 22.42 -1.04
CA GLU A 18 0.47 21.62 -0.07
C GLU A 18 -0.11 21.76 1.34
N LYS A 19 -0.55 22.97 1.71
CA LYS A 19 -1.17 23.25 3.01
C LYS A 19 -2.48 22.51 3.21
N TYR A 20 -3.30 22.37 2.17
CA TYR A 20 -4.61 21.69 2.23
C TYR A 20 -4.60 20.27 1.65
N LEU A 21 -3.42 19.67 1.47
CA LEU A 21 -3.26 18.36 0.83
C LEU A 21 -4.12 17.27 1.49
N THR A 22 -4.21 17.28 2.83
CA THR A 22 -5.04 16.33 3.59
C THR A 22 -6.52 16.43 3.23
N VAL A 23 -7.04 17.64 3.06
CA VAL A 23 -8.43 17.90 2.67
C VAL A 23 -8.66 17.42 1.24
N TRP A 24 -7.75 17.71 0.32
CA TRP A 24 -7.83 17.25 -1.07
C TRP A 24 -7.80 15.73 -1.16
N VAL A 25 -6.93 15.05 -0.41
CA VAL A 25 -6.87 13.58 -0.36
C VAL A 25 -8.20 13.01 0.14
N LEU A 26 -8.76 13.56 1.22
CA LEU A 26 -10.03 13.10 1.77
C LEU A 26 -11.18 13.31 0.77
N LEU A 27 -11.21 14.45 0.08
CA LEU A 27 -12.17 14.76 -0.97
C LEU A 27 -12.04 13.75 -2.13
N CYS A 28 -10.83 13.46 -2.60
CA CYS A 28 -10.58 12.47 -3.64
C CYS A 28 -11.04 11.06 -3.24
N ILE A 29 -10.80 10.64 -2.00
CA ILE A 29 -11.28 9.35 -1.48
C ILE A 29 -12.82 9.32 -1.48
N ALA A 30 -13.47 10.34 -0.93
CA ALA A 30 -14.93 10.43 -0.87
C ALA A 30 -15.55 10.44 -2.27
N ALA A 31 -15.00 11.24 -3.18
CA ALA A 31 -15.43 11.30 -4.57
C ALA A 31 -15.27 9.95 -5.27
N GLY A 32 -14.14 9.25 -5.05
CA GLY A 32 -13.89 7.91 -5.59
C GLY A 32 -14.91 6.88 -5.09
N ILE A 33 -15.24 6.88 -3.79
CA ILE A 33 -16.26 5.99 -3.21
C ILE A 33 -17.63 6.28 -3.82
N VAL A 34 -18.03 7.55 -3.90
CA VAL A 34 -19.33 7.94 -4.48
C VAL A 34 -19.41 7.54 -5.94
N LEU A 35 -18.37 7.83 -6.73
CA LEU A 35 -18.30 7.49 -8.14
C LEU A 35 -18.38 5.97 -8.35
N GLY A 36 -17.65 5.18 -7.55
CA GLY A 36 -17.72 3.72 -7.59
C GLY A 36 -19.11 3.16 -7.25
N LYS A 37 -19.88 3.85 -6.39
CA LYS A 37 -21.26 3.45 -6.05
C LYS A 37 -22.28 3.82 -7.13
N ILE A 38 -22.16 4.98 -7.78
CA ILE A 38 -23.14 5.46 -8.78
C ILE A 38 -22.87 4.92 -10.20
N ALA A 39 -21.61 4.61 -10.52
CA ALA A 39 -21.20 4.13 -11.83
C ALA A 39 -20.37 2.83 -11.70
N PRO A 40 -20.99 1.72 -11.26
CA PRO A 40 -20.29 0.45 -11.08
C PRO A 40 -19.68 -0.07 -12.39
N THR A 41 -20.24 0.30 -13.54
CA THR A 41 -19.71 -0.01 -14.87
C THR A 41 -18.30 0.53 -15.08
N ILE A 42 -18.01 1.76 -14.61
CA ILE A 42 -16.68 2.38 -14.73
C ILE A 42 -15.66 1.61 -13.88
N ALA A 43 -16.05 1.21 -12.66
CA ALA A 43 -15.20 0.38 -11.80
C ALA A 43 -14.89 -0.97 -12.46
N THR A 44 -15.90 -1.66 -12.99
CA THR A 44 -15.71 -2.95 -13.67
C THR A 44 -14.89 -2.85 -14.96
N SER A 45 -14.97 -1.74 -15.70
CA SER A 45 -14.12 -1.53 -16.89
C SER A 45 -12.65 -1.24 -16.53
N LEU A 46 -12.42 -0.53 -15.43
CA LEU A 46 -11.07 -0.28 -14.89
C LEU A 46 -10.44 -1.57 -14.32
N ASP A 47 -11.23 -2.40 -13.64
CA ASP A 47 -10.82 -3.74 -13.21
C ASP A 47 -10.64 -4.69 -14.40
N GLY A 48 -11.44 -4.52 -15.45
CA GLY A 48 -11.31 -5.23 -16.72
C GLY A 48 -9.98 -4.99 -17.44
N LEU A 49 -9.37 -3.81 -17.25
CA LEU A 49 -8.04 -3.43 -17.72
C LEU A 49 -6.91 -3.97 -16.82
N ALA A 50 -7.15 -5.05 -16.09
CA ALA A 50 -6.12 -5.74 -15.32
C ALA A 50 -5.32 -6.74 -16.16
N ILE A 51 -4.09 -7.00 -15.73
CA ILE A 51 -3.28 -8.09 -16.27
C ILE A 51 -3.79 -9.39 -15.68
N TYR A 52 -4.30 -10.26 -16.54
CA TYR A 52 -4.76 -11.61 -16.18
C TYR A 52 -3.62 -12.61 -16.35
N VAL A 53 -3.37 -13.44 -15.33
CA VAL A 53 -2.55 -14.66 -15.47
C VAL A 53 -3.45 -15.84 -15.09
N GLY A 54 -3.76 -16.68 -16.07
CA GLY A 54 -4.68 -17.81 -15.91
C GLY A 54 -6.07 -17.37 -15.47
N GLU A 55 -6.63 -16.34 -16.14
CA GLU A 55 -7.98 -15.79 -15.90
C GLU A 55 -8.21 -15.06 -14.56
N ALA A 56 -7.18 -14.84 -13.73
CA ALA A 56 -7.28 -14.02 -12.52
C ALA A 56 -6.58 -12.65 -12.67
N PRO A 57 -7.26 -11.52 -12.38
CA PRO A 57 -6.67 -10.19 -12.40
C PRO A 57 -5.65 -10.04 -11.25
N ILE A 58 -4.43 -9.58 -11.56
CA ILE A 58 -3.35 -9.44 -10.56
C ILE A 58 -3.14 -7.99 -10.16
N VAL A 59 -3.02 -7.10 -11.16
CA VAL A 59 -2.87 -5.65 -10.97
C VAL A 59 -3.53 -4.94 -12.16
N SER A 60 -4.31 -3.90 -11.88
CA SER A 60 -4.91 -3.04 -12.90
C SER A 60 -3.83 -2.23 -13.62
N ILE A 61 -3.81 -2.24 -14.96
CA ILE A 61 -2.82 -1.51 -15.76
C ILE A 61 -2.80 -0.02 -15.39
N PRO A 62 -3.95 0.68 -15.24
CA PRO A 62 -3.94 2.10 -14.82
C PRO A 62 -3.25 2.32 -13.47
N ILE A 63 -3.51 1.46 -12.49
CA ILE A 63 -2.91 1.56 -11.15
C ILE A 63 -1.39 1.34 -11.25
N ALA A 64 -0.94 0.33 -12.00
CA ALA A 64 0.48 0.08 -12.21
C ALA A 64 1.19 1.29 -12.85
N VAL A 65 0.58 1.91 -13.87
CA VAL A 65 1.11 3.10 -14.54
C VAL A 65 1.18 4.29 -13.56
N CYS A 66 0.13 4.55 -12.79
CA CYS A 66 0.14 5.59 -11.77
C CYS A 66 1.23 5.36 -10.71
N LEU A 67 1.36 4.13 -10.18
CA LEU A 67 2.40 3.78 -9.22
C LEU A 67 3.81 3.93 -9.82
N PHE A 68 4.00 3.56 -11.09
CA PHE A 68 5.26 3.76 -11.80
C PHE A 68 5.63 5.24 -11.89
N PHE A 69 4.70 6.10 -12.33
CA PHE A 69 4.94 7.54 -12.42
C PHE A 69 5.11 8.22 -11.06
N MET A 70 4.56 7.66 -9.98
CA MET A 70 4.81 8.17 -8.63
C MET A 70 6.18 7.74 -8.09
N MET A 71 6.64 6.53 -8.42
CA MET A 71 7.92 5.99 -7.95
C MET A 71 9.12 6.51 -8.76
N TYR A 72 8.96 6.69 -10.07
CA TYR A 72 10.01 7.10 -11.00
C TYR A 72 10.73 8.41 -10.62
N PRO A 73 10.02 9.51 -10.25
CA PRO A 73 10.66 10.77 -9.88
C PRO A 73 11.54 10.66 -8.64
N ILE A 74 11.17 9.81 -7.68
CA ILE A 74 11.97 9.58 -6.50
C ILE A 74 13.21 8.77 -6.88
N MET A 75 13.05 7.70 -7.67
CA MET A 75 14.15 6.85 -8.13
C MET A 75 15.24 7.64 -8.86
N VAL A 76 14.86 8.54 -9.78
CA VAL A 76 15.82 9.36 -10.56
C VAL A 76 16.50 10.45 -9.71
N LYS A 77 15.88 10.85 -8.59
CA LYS A 77 16.46 11.85 -7.66
C LYS A 77 17.45 11.26 -6.65
N ILE A 78 17.59 9.94 -6.57
CA ILE A 78 18.52 9.30 -5.63
C ILE A 78 19.96 9.48 -6.11
N ASP A 79 20.77 10.21 -5.34
CA ASP A 79 22.21 10.31 -5.54
C ASP A 79 22.93 9.15 -4.82
N PHE A 80 23.61 8.29 -5.59
CA PHE A 80 24.36 7.16 -5.05
C PHE A 80 25.50 7.58 -4.10
N GLY A 81 26.07 8.77 -4.28
CA GLY A 81 27.08 9.33 -3.39
C GLY A 81 26.53 9.60 -1.98
N GLU A 82 25.31 10.13 -1.89
CA GLU A 82 24.62 10.34 -0.61
C GLU A 82 24.21 9.02 0.04
N VAL A 83 23.80 8.02 -0.75
CA VAL A 83 23.52 6.66 -0.23
C VAL A 83 24.78 6.04 0.39
N LEU A 84 25.94 6.17 -0.26
CA LEU A 84 27.23 5.70 0.27
C LEU A 84 27.63 6.42 1.56
N LYS A 85 27.41 7.75 1.65
CA LYS A 85 27.65 8.52 2.88
C LYS A 85 26.70 8.13 4.01
N ALA A 86 25.42 7.91 3.70
CA ALA A 86 24.43 7.45 4.66
C ALA A 86 24.81 6.08 5.22
N GLY A 87 25.28 5.16 4.37
CA GLY A 87 25.79 3.85 4.79
C GLY A 87 26.98 3.90 5.75
N LYS A 88 27.83 4.93 5.68
CA LYS A 88 28.93 5.13 6.64
C LYS A 88 28.43 5.52 8.05
N ASN A 89 27.25 6.12 8.15
CA ASN A 89 26.61 6.48 9.41
C ASN A 89 25.63 5.38 9.86
N ILE A 90 26.17 4.26 10.34
CA ILE A 90 25.39 3.05 10.63
C ILE A 90 24.40 3.20 11.80
N LYS A 91 24.66 4.09 12.77
CA LYS A 91 23.78 4.27 13.94
C LYS A 91 22.36 4.73 13.54
N PRO A 92 22.17 5.85 12.81
CA PRO A 92 20.84 6.29 12.40
C PRO A 92 20.20 5.37 11.36
N VAL A 93 20.98 4.83 10.41
CA VAL A 93 20.47 3.90 9.39
C VAL A 93 20.02 2.57 10.02
N GLY A 94 20.81 2.04 10.96
CA GLY A 94 20.47 0.82 11.68
C GLY A 94 19.23 0.99 12.55
N LEU A 95 19.08 2.13 13.23
CA LEU A 95 17.88 2.41 14.03
C LEU A 95 16.63 2.49 13.16
N THR A 96 16.69 3.19 12.03
CA THR A 96 15.54 3.29 11.11
C THR A 96 15.18 1.95 10.48
N LEU A 97 16.17 1.14 10.07
CA LEU A 97 15.93 -0.22 9.60
C LEU A 97 15.31 -1.11 10.68
N PHE A 98 15.83 -1.05 11.91
CA PHE A 98 15.27 -1.80 13.04
C PHE A 98 13.82 -1.43 13.32
N ILE A 99 13.51 -0.13 13.35
CA ILE A 99 12.13 0.33 13.56
C ILE A 99 11.23 -0.11 12.39
N ASN A 100 11.69 0.04 11.14
CA ASN A 100 10.89 -0.24 9.95
C ASN A 100 10.62 -1.74 9.74
N TRP A 101 11.59 -2.60 10.03
CA TRP A 101 11.50 -4.03 9.76
C TRP A 101 11.17 -4.87 10.99
N ALA A 102 11.63 -4.49 12.17
CA ALA A 102 11.29 -5.20 13.40
C ALA A 102 10.05 -4.58 14.05
N VAL A 103 10.07 -3.30 14.42
CA VAL A 103 8.99 -2.74 15.26
C VAL A 103 7.68 -2.57 14.49
N LYS A 104 7.73 -1.98 13.29
CA LYS A 104 6.54 -1.59 12.52
C LYS A 104 5.65 -2.79 12.13
N PRO A 105 6.15 -3.93 11.61
CA PRO A 105 5.29 -5.05 11.23
C PRO A 105 4.59 -5.69 12.43
N PHE A 106 5.28 -5.88 13.56
CA PHE A 106 4.67 -6.46 14.76
C PHE A 106 3.69 -5.51 15.43
N THR A 107 4.00 -4.21 15.46
CA THR A 107 3.07 -3.20 15.98
C THR A 107 1.81 -3.14 15.12
N MET A 108 1.96 -3.16 13.80
CA MET A 108 0.83 -3.16 12.86
C MET A 108 0.00 -4.44 12.99
N TYR A 109 0.65 -5.60 13.17
CA TYR A 109 -0.04 -6.86 13.44
C TYR A 109 -0.85 -6.80 14.74
N ALA A 110 -0.25 -6.32 15.84
CA ALA A 110 -0.92 -6.21 17.14
C ALA A 110 -2.14 -5.28 17.07
N ILE A 111 -1.98 -4.10 16.47
CA ILE A 111 -3.08 -3.14 16.29
C ILE A 111 -4.16 -3.74 15.39
N ALA A 112 -3.79 -4.30 14.24
CA ALA A 112 -4.75 -4.87 13.30
C ALA A 112 -5.50 -6.06 13.91
N LEU A 113 -4.86 -6.90 14.75
CA LEU A 113 -5.54 -7.96 15.48
C LEU A 113 -6.58 -7.43 16.47
N VAL A 114 -6.22 -6.43 17.28
CA VAL A 114 -7.15 -5.84 18.27
C VAL A 114 -8.35 -5.22 17.56
N PHE A 115 -8.12 -4.46 16.50
CA PHE A 115 -9.19 -3.78 15.80
C PHE A 115 -10.00 -4.73 14.92
N LEU A 116 -9.39 -5.51 14.03
CA LEU A 116 -10.12 -6.34 13.05
C LEU A 116 -10.55 -7.71 13.61
N GLY A 117 -9.76 -8.28 14.51
CA GLY A 117 -10.02 -9.60 15.09
C GLY A 117 -10.92 -9.58 16.32
N PHE A 118 -10.89 -8.50 17.12
CA PHE A 118 -11.65 -8.38 18.35
C PHE A 118 -12.75 -7.30 18.28
N LEU A 119 -12.40 -6.03 18.06
CA LEU A 119 -13.37 -4.91 18.14
C LEU A 119 -14.36 -4.86 16.97
N LEU A 120 -13.87 -5.00 15.74
CA LEU A 120 -14.63 -4.82 14.50
C LEU A 120 -15.13 -6.15 13.91
N ARG A 121 -14.82 -7.28 14.54
CA ARG A 121 -15.24 -8.60 14.03
C ARG A 121 -16.76 -8.72 13.89
N GLY A 122 -17.51 -8.10 14.80
CA GLY A 122 -18.97 -8.03 14.71
C GLY A 122 -19.46 -7.11 13.58
N PHE A 123 -18.73 -6.03 13.29
CA PHE A 123 -19.08 -5.06 12.24
C PHE A 123 -18.77 -5.57 10.83
N ILE A 124 -17.68 -6.34 10.67
CA ILE A 124 -17.25 -6.94 9.40
C ILE A 124 -18.17 -8.09 8.99
N GLY A 125 -18.85 -8.72 9.96
CA GLY A 125 -19.66 -9.93 9.76
C GLY A 125 -18.81 -11.18 9.90
N SER A 126 -19.17 -12.06 10.84
CA SER A 126 -18.43 -13.30 11.12
C SER A 126 -18.47 -14.30 9.96
N GLU A 127 -19.44 -14.16 9.06
CA GLU A 127 -19.62 -15.00 7.88
C GLU A 127 -19.13 -14.34 6.59
N ALA A 128 -18.56 -13.13 6.66
CA ALA A 128 -18.01 -12.48 5.49
C ALA A 128 -16.76 -13.23 5.02
N LEU A 129 -16.76 -13.62 3.74
CA LEU A 129 -15.71 -14.37 3.09
C LEU A 129 -15.09 -13.54 1.98
N ASP A 130 -13.81 -13.76 1.75
CA ASP A 130 -13.01 -13.15 0.69
C ASP A 130 -12.42 -14.24 -0.21
N TYR A 131 -12.30 -13.93 -1.50
CA TYR A 131 -11.79 -14.84 -2.52
C TYR A 131 -10.39 -14.40 -2.94
N VAL A 132 -9.38 -15.15 -2.48
CA VAL A 132 -7.97 -14.83 -2.70
C VAL A 132 -7.40 -15.78 -3.74
N LYS A 133 -6.56 -15.27 -4.65
CA LYS A 133 -5.87 -16.11 -5.64
C LYS A 133 -4.96 -17.13 -4.92
N MET A 134 -4.87 -18.34 -5.45
CA MET A 134 -3.96 -19.34 -4.92
C MET A 134 -2.50 -18.86 -5.01
N PRO A 135 -1.64 -19.23 -4.05
CA PRO A 135 -0.21 -18.97 -4.11
C PRO A 135 0.40 -19.49 -5.41
N PHE A 136 1.41 -18.79 -5.92
CA PHE A 136 2.09 -19.18 -7.15
C PHE A 136 2.69 -20.59 -7.02
N GLY A 137 2.46 -21.42 -8.06
CA GLY A 137 2.98 -22.80 -8.12
C GLY A 137 2.19 -23.85 -7.36
N LEU A 138 1.02 -23.50 -6.82
CA LEU A 138 0.17 -24.41 -6.06
C LEU A 138 -1.16 -24.68 -6.78
N ASP A 139 -1.34 -25.89 -7.32
CA ASP A 139 -2.54 -26.32 -8.04
C ASP A 139 -3.29 -27.43 -7.30
N LEU A 140 -3.92 -27.07 -6.20
CA LEU A 140 -4.72 -28.02 -5.43
C LEU A 140 -6.07 -28.31 -6.11
N PRO A 141 -6.66 -29.50 -5.89
CA PRO A 141 -8.02 -29.79 -6.35
C PRO A 141 -9.06 -28.97 -5.58
N PRO A 142 -10.21 -28.64 -6.19
CA PRO A 142 -11.30 -27.98 -5.49
C PRO A 142 -11.78 -28.84 -4.32
N GLY A 143 -12.12 -28.19 -3.21
CA GLY A 143 -12.49 -28.83 -1.94
C GLY A 143 -11.32 -29.11 -0.99
N SER A 144 -10.08 -29.02 -1.46
CA SER A 144 -8.91 -29.09 -0.59
C SER A 144 -8.81 -27.86 0.34
N SER A 145 -8.28 -28.07 1.53
CA SER A 145 -8.02 -26.98 2.49
C SER A 145 -6.54 -26.61 2.47
N TYR A 146 -6.25 -25.31 2.40
CA TYR A 146 -4.88 -24.78 2.45
C TYR A 146 -4.82 -23.64 3.47
N GLY A 147 -4.05 -23.86 4.54
CA GLY A 147 -4.00 -22.95 5.68
C GLY A 147 -5.38 -22.80 6.32
N VAL A 148 -5.93 -21.59 6.27
CA VAL A 148 -7.27 -21.28 6.81
C VAL A 148 -8.38 -21.28 5.77
N GLY A 149 -8.01 -21.45 4.49
CA GLY A 149 -8.92 -21.29 3.37
C GLY A 149 -9.27 -22.62 2.72
N LYS A 150 -10.39 -22.63 2.01
CA LYS A 150 -10.81 -23.76 1.17
C LYS A 150 -10.71 -23.39 -0.29
N VAL A 151 -10.19 -24.30 -1.11
CA VAL A 151 -10.10 -24.10 -2.56
C VAL A 151 -11.48 -24.31 -3.15
N ILE A 152 -12.00 -23.29 -3.83
CA ILE A 152 -13.22 -23.37 -4.61
C ILE A 152 -12.96 -22.96 -6.05
N MET A 153 -13.86 -23.36 -6.94
CA MET A 153 -13.91 -22.84 -8.30
C MET A 153 -14.80 -21.60 -8.33
N VAL A 154 -14.26 -20.47 -8.77
CA VAL A 154 -15.03 -19.25 -9.08
C VAL A 154 -14.90 -19.02 -10.59
N GLY A 155 -15.96 -19.35 -11.33
CA GLY A 155 -15.89 -19.46 -12.79
C GLY A 155 -14.93 -20.58 -13.21
N SER A 156 -13.92 -20.25 -14.00
CA SER A 156 -12.88 -21.17 -14.49
C SER A 156 -11.57 -21.12 -13.69
N VAL A 157 -11.52 -20.32 -12.62
CA VAL A 157 -10.33 -20.11 -11.78
C VAL A 157 -10.50 -20.72 -10.40
N LYS A 158 -9.44 -21.40 -9.93
CA LYS A 158 -9.33 -21.88 -8.54
C LYS A 158 -8.93 -20.73 -7.61
N MET A 159 -9.74 -20.48 -6.59
CA MET A 159 -9.51 -19.44 -5.58
C MET A 159 -9.61 -20.01 -4.17
N LEU A 160 -8.91 -19.39 -3.21
CA LEU A 160 -9.01 -19.69 -1.79
C LEU A 160 -10.06 -18.80 -1.14
N VAL A 161 -11.07 -19.43 -0.54
CA VAL A 161 -12.06 -18.74 0.31
C VAL A 161 -11.48 -18.60 1.70
N VAL A 162 -11.33 -17.38 2.19
CA VAL A 162 -10.83 -17.10 3.54
C VAL A 162 -11.77 -16.13 4.28
N PRO A 163 -11.80 -16.13 5.62
CA PRO A 163 -12.58 -15.15 6.36
C PRO A 163 -12.08 -13.73 6.07
N LEU A 164 -13.00 -12.80 5.79
CA LEU A 164 -12.68 -11.44 5.34
C LEU A 164 -11.76 -10.67 6.30
N TRP A 165 -11.97 -10.82 7.61
CA TRP A 165 -11.12 -10.17 8.61
C TRP A 165 -9.65 -10.64 8.55
N ARG A 166 -9.39 -11.89 8.12
CA ARG A 166 -8.02 -12.41 7.94
C ARG A 166 -7.37 -11.82 6.69
N SER A 167 -8.14 -11.60 5.62
CA SER A 167 -7.65 -10.87 4.44
C SER A 167 -7.27 -9.44 4.78
N TYR A 168 -8.13 -8.72 5.53
CA TYR A 168 -7.81 -7.37 5.99
C TYR A 168 -6.60 -7.35 6.93
N LEU A 169 -6.49 -8.32 7.84
CA LEU A 169 -5.31 -8.47 8.70
C LEU A 169 -4.03 -8.64 7.86
N ALA A 170 -4.06 -9.51 6.84
CA ALA A 170 -2.93 -9.71 5.94
C ALA A 170 -2.57 -8.41 5.19
N GLY A 171 -3.57 -7.68 4.68
CA GLY A 171 -3.37 -6.37 4.04
C GLY A 171 -2.71 -5.36 4.96
N CYS A 172 -3.16 -5.26 6.23
CA CYS A 172 -2.55 -4.38 7.23
C CYS A 172 -1.08 -4.75 7.50
N ILE A 173 -0.74 -6.03 7.61
CA ILE A 173 0.64 -6.47 7.79
C ILE A 173 1.51 -6.09 6.59
N LEU A 174 1.01 -6.28 5.36
CA LEU A 174 1.72 -5.90 4.14
C LEU A 174 2.01 -4.38 4.08
N LEU A 175 1.05 -3.55 4.48
CA LEU A 175 1.25 -2.10 4.63
C LEU A 175 2.30 -1.77 5.71
N GLY A 176 2.36 -2.57 6.77
CA GLY A 176 3.37 -2.47 7.83
C GLY A 176 4.78 -2.72 7.30
N ILE A 177 4.96 -3.74 6.46
CA ILE A 177 6.26 -4.12 5.87
C ILE A 177 6.69 -3.17 4.74
N ALA A 178 5.74 -2.50 4.07
CA ALA A 178 6.04 -1.59 2.99
C ALA A 178 7.06 -0.50 3.41
N PRO A 179 8.10 -0.24 2.59
CA PRO A 179 9.14 0.71 2.93
C PRO A 179 8.57 2.14 2.95
N CYS A 180 9.00 2.95 3.92
CA CYS A 180 8.61 4.35 4.02
C CYS A 180 9.52 5.22 3.14
N THR A 181 9.07 5.60 1.94
CA THR A 181 10.02 6.02 0.89
C THR A 181 10.03 7.48 0.47
N ALA A 182 9.12 8.38 0.91
CA ALA A 182 9.14 9.73 0.32
C ALA A 182 8.61 10.89 1.16
N MET A 183 7.45 10.73 1.81
CA MET A 183 6.74 11.89 2.39
C MET A 183 7.51 12.60 3.51
N VAL A 184 8.32 11.85 4.27
CA VAL A 184 9.14 12.39 5.37
C VAL A 184 10.12 13.44 4.86
N LEU A 185 10.61 13.34 3.61
CA LEU A 185 11.53 14.32 3.05
C LEU A 185 10.86 15.68 2.81
N VAL A 186 9.57 15.71 2.51
CA VAL A 186 8.82 16.97 2.34
C VAL A 186 8.58 17.66 3.68
N TRP A 187 8.51 16.89 4.77
CA TRP A 187 8.19 17.38 6.12
C TRP A 187 9.44 17.58 7.00
N GLY A 188 10.62 17.27 6.45
CA GLY A 188 11.92 17.43 7.13
C GLY A 188 12.64 18.74 6.84
N TYR A 189 12.04 19.62 6.02
CA TYR A 189 12.50 20.99 5.76
C TYR A 189 11.71 22.00 6.60
#